data_AF-A0A9P1G2H2-F1
#
_entry.id   AF-A0A9P1G2H2-F1
#
_cell.length_a   1.000
_cell.length_b   1.000
_cell.length_c   1.000
_cell.angle_alpha   90.00
_cell.angle_beta   90.00
_cell.angle_gamma   90.00
#
_symmetry.space_group_name_H-M   'P 1'
#
loop_
_entity.id
_entity.type
_entity.pdbx_description
1 polymer ?
#
loop_
_entity_poly.entity_id
_entity_poly.type
_entity_poly.pdbx_seq_one_letter_code
_entity_poly.pdbx_strand_id
1 'polypeptide(L)'
;MASVDYQKLEDGESGGAIAAPPFALAKLDNDKEGLLKGLTDVEVAELVKKYGLNEVPEEKEPLWKMFLKQFTGPMQIMIECAALLCFLIHNWPDFTIIMVLLLTNGTLGFFEEKSAQASVDALKAGLEKKMPVKRNGKFDSIPVVQVVPGDILFMRGGDIVPADCYWLEGDPCQVDEAALTGESLPVKVPRKDDHGKQFSGRQMWSGSILKVGECQAVVSHTGVNTMIGEAAKAIQDASGKDDGFVR
;
A
#
# COMPACT_ATOMS: atom_id res chain seq x y z
N MET A 1 -5.98 -31.69 -6.81
CA MET A 1 -5.52 -32.20 -5.51
C MET A 1 -3.99 -32.14 -5.52
N ALA A 2 -3.43 -30.94 -5.35
CA ALA A 2 -2.00 -30.76 -5.16
C ALA A 2 -1.83 -30.28 -3.73
N SER A 3 -1.42 -31.20 -2.85
CA SER A 3 -1.10 -30.94 -1.46
C SER A 3 0.15 -30.07 -1.40
N VAL A 4 -0.03 -28.79 -1.07
CA VAL A 4 1.08 -27.93 -0.66
C VAL A 4 1.57 -28.45 0.69
N ASP A 5 2.85 -28.77 0.78
CA ASP A 5 3.47 -29.41 1.93
C ASP A 5 3.79 -28.35 2.99
N TYR A 6 2.89 -28.21 3.98
CA TYR A 6 2.85 -27.10 4.94
C TYR A 6 3.98 -27.10 5.98
N GLN A 7 4.76 -28.18 6.11
CA GLN A 7 5.91 -28.23 7.03
C GLN A 7 7.07 -27.31 6.61
N LYS A 8 7.12 -26.89 5.33
CA LYS A 8 8.15 -25.96 4.85
C LYS A 8 7.90 -24.48 5.19
N LEU A 9 6.81 -24.16 5.90
CA LEU A 9 6.51 -22.77 6.31
C LEU A 9 7.02 -22.42 7.70
N GLU A 10 7.49 -23.39 8.50
CA GLU A 10 8.13 -23.14 9.80
C GLU A 10 9.64 -22.86 9.66
N ASP A 11 10.29 -23.46 8.66
CA ASP A 11 11.69 -23.19 8.35
C ASP A 11 11.74 -22.16 7.22
N GLY A 12 12.16 -20.93 7.53
CA GLY A 12 12.17 -19.75 6.66
C GLY A 12 13.01 -19.84 5.37
N GLU A 13 12.71 -20.80 4.50
CA GLU A 13 13.28 -20.95 3.17
C GLU A 13 12.19 -21.27 2.14
N SER A 14 11.69 -20.20 1.52
CA SER A 14 11.38 -20.02 0.09
C SER A 14 9.99 -19.41 -0.20
N GLY A 15 10.03 -18.21 -0.77
CA GLY A 15 9.02 -17.69 -1.69
C GLY A 15 7.70 -17.19 -1.10
N GLY A 16 7.65 -15.91 -0.70
CA GLY A 16 6.38 -15.19 -0.52
C GLY A 16 5.65 -15.44 0.80
N ALA A 17 6.38 -15.66 1.90
CA ALA A 17 5.77 -15.76 3.22
C ALA A 17 5.65 -14.38 3.85
N ILE A 18 4.40 -13.92 4.05
CA ILE A 18 4.08 -12.73 4.85
C ILE A 18 4.87 -12.80 6.15
N ALA A 19 5.53 -11.70 6.53
CA ALA A 19 6.27 -11.61 7.78
C ALA A 19 5.40 -12.04 8.98
N ALA A 20 6.03 -12.57 10.03
CA ALA A 20 5.29 -12.85 11.26
C ALA A 20 4.77 -11.52 11.87
N PRO A 21 3.53 -11.49 12.40
CA PRO A 21 2.99 -10.28 12.99
C PRO A 21 3.88 -9.81 14.15
N PRO A 22 3.97 -8.49 14.38
CA PRO A 22 4.89 -7.92 15.35
C PRO A 22 4.49 -8.17 16.81
N PHE A 23 3.31 -8.75 17.03
CA PHE A 23 2.88 -9.30 18.30
C PHE A 23 2.68 -10.81 18.19
N ALA A 24 3.00 -11.53 19.26
CA ALA A 24 2.74 -12.95 19.33
C ALA A 24 1.22 -13.21 19.26
N LEU A 25 0.77 -13.99 18.28
CA LEU A 25 -0.64 -14.36 18.11
C LEU A 25 -1.23 -15.01 19.36
N ALA A 26 -0.41 -15.71 20.16
CA ALA A 26 -0.81 -16.25 21.46
C ALA A 26 -1.35 -15.20 22.46
N LYS A 27 -1.03 -13.90 22.27
CA LYS A 27 -1.57 -12.81 23.08
C LYS A 27 -3.04 -12.52 22.78
N LEU A 28 -3.55 -12.87 21.60
CA LEU A 28 -4.97 -12.69 21.24
C LEU A 28 -5.92 -13.38 22.23
N ASP A 29 -5.54 -14.56 22.70
CA ASP A 29 -6.34 -15.35 23.63
C ASP A 29 -5.90 -15.16 25.10
N ASN A 30 -4.60 -14.96 25.37
CA ASN A 30 -4.07 -14.85 26.73
C ASN A 30 -4.19 -13.45 27.37
N ASP A 31 -4.21 -12.39 26.56
CA ASP A 31 -4.24 -10.99 27.03
C ASP A 31 -5.32 -10.19 26.31
N LYS A 32 -6.49 -10.82 26.16
CA LYS A 32 -7.64 -10.18 25.50
C LYS A 32 -8.04 -8.89 26.22
N GLU A 33 -7.97 -8.87 27.55
CA GLU A 33 -8.27 -7.68 28.35
C GLU A 33 -7.26 -6.53 28.18
N GLY A 34 -5.96 -6.85 28.03
CA GLY A 34 -4.92 -5.87 27.74
C GLY A 34 -5.04 -5.32 26.32
N LEU A 35 -5.28 -6.20 25.34
CA LEU A 35 -5.53 -5.82 23.96
C LEU A 35 -6.75 -4.90 23.86
N LEU A 36 -7.87 -5.25 24.50
CA LEU A 36 -9.09 -4.44 24.49
C LEU A 36 -8.91 -3.04 25.07
N LYS A 37 -7.83 -2.72 25.79
CA LYS A 37 -7.54 -1.33 26.19
C LYS A 37 -7.03 -0.47 25.04
N GLY A 38 -6.59 -1.08 23.94
CA GLY A 38 -6.00 -0.39 22.79
C GLY A 38 -4.60 0.15 23.09
N LEU A 39 -3.91 0.59 22.03
CA LEU A 39 -2.56 1.14 22.12
C LEU A 39 -2.58 2.54 22.76
N THR A 40 -1.48 2.91 23.43
CA THR A 40 -1.24 4.27 23.90
C THR A 40 -0.61 5.14 22.81
N ASP A 41 -0.78 6.46 22.87
CA ASP A 41 -0.21 7.37 21.86
C ASP A 41 1.32 7.28 21.77
N VAL A 42 1.98 6.93 22.89
CA VAL A 42 3.44 6.76 22.94
C VAL A 42 3.85 5.51 22.15
N GLU A 43 3.16 4.38 22.36
CA GLU A 43 3.42 3.14 21.61
C GLU A 43 3.13 3.33 20.13
N VAL A 44 2.03 4.02 19.78
CA VAL A 44 1.71 4.34 18.39
C VAL A 44 2.83 5.15 17.76
N ALA A 45 3.36 6.18 18.43
CA ALA A 45 4.45 6.99 17.89
C ALA A 45 5.74 6.18 17.64
N GLU A 46 6.03 5.19 18.47
CA GLU A 46 7.15 4.26 18.26
C GLU A 46 6.90 3.31 17.10
N LEU A 47 5.68 2.78 16.99
CA LEU A 47 5.27 1.88 15.91
C LEU A 47 5.25 2.59 14.55
N VAL A 48 4.78 3.83 14.48
CA VAL A 48 4.83 4.65 13.26
C VAL A 48 6.27 4.86 12.80
N LYS A 49 7.21 5.10 13.73
CA LYS A 49 8.64 5.22 13.37
C LYS A 49 9.23 3.91 12.84
N LYS A 50 8.75 2.77 13.33
CA LYS A 50 9.26 1.44 12.99
C LYS A 50 8.65 0.87 11.71
N TYR A 51 7.35 1.00 11.53
CA TYR A 51 6.59 0.38 10.43
C TYR A 51 6.17 1.38 9.35
N GLY A 52 6.27 2.68 9.61
CA GLY A 52 5.79 3.72 8.68
C GLY A 52 4.27 3.83 8.67
N LEU A 53 3.76 4.57 7.68
CA LEU A 53 2.33 4.73 7.44
C LEU A 53 1.74 3.49 6.74
N ASN A 54 0.43 3.29 6.87
CA ASN A 54 -0.33 2.26 6.17
C ASN A 54 -0.61 2.68 4.71
N GLU A 55 0.46 2.88 3.95
CA GLU A 55 0.42 3.20 2.52
C GLU A 55 1.47 2.36 1.80
N VAL A 56 1.19 2.01 0.54
CA VAL A 56 2.25 1.53 -0.34
C VAL A 56 3.04 2.77 -0.78
N PRO A 57 4.33 2.86 -0.45
CA PRO A 57 5.13 4.04 -0.77
C PRO A 57 5.20 4.21 -2.29
N GLU A 58 4.58 5.28 -2.77
CA GLU A 58 4.78 5.75 -4.15
C GLU A 58 6.12 6.50 -4.19
N GLU A 59 7.08 6.00 -4.96
CA GLU A 59 8.31 6.75 -5.19
C GLU A 59 7.98 8.04 -5.93
N LYS A 60 8.17 9.17 -5.25
CA LYS A 60 8.11 10.48 -5.89
C LYS A 60 9.32 10.60 -6.80
N GLU A 61 9.08 10.61 -8.11
CA GLU A 61 10.16 10.87 -9.05
C GLU A 61 10.78 12.25 -8.77
N PRO A 62 12.11 12.36 -8.75
CA PRO A 62 12.74 13.63 -8.45
C PRO A 62 12.48 14.62 -9.59
N LEU A 63 12.28 15.89 -9.24
CA LEU A 63 11.86 16.94 -10.19
C LEU A 63 12.77 17.07 -11.42
N TRP A 64 14.07 16.79 -11.28
CA TRP A 64 15.01 16.82 -12.41
C TRP A 64 14.78 15.66 -13.39
N LYS A 65 14.38 14.47 -12.91
CA LYS A 65 14.05 13.31 -13.74
C LYS A 65 12.75 13.56 -14.50
N MET A 66 11.75 14.18 -13.86
CA MET A 66 10.53 14.64 -14.53
C MET A 66 10.85 15.64 -15.65
N PHE A 67 11.72 16.62 -15.39
CA PHE A 67 12.13 17.58 -16.41
C PHE A 67 12.88 16.91 -17.58
N LEU A 68 13.81 15.98 -17.30
CA LEU A 68 14.54 15.25 -18.35
C LEU A 68 13.63 14.37 -19.19
N LYS A 69 12.57 13.78 -18.61
CA LYS A 69 11.60 12.97 -19.37
C LYS A 69 10.94 13.76 -20.50
N GLN A 70 10.77 15.07 -20.33
CA GLN A 70 10.18 15.93 -21.37
C GLN A 70 11.02 15.95 -22.67
N PHE A 71 12.30 15.59 -22.61
CA PHE A 71 13.23 15.51 -23.75
C PHE A 71 13.33 14.10 -24.35
N THR A 72 12.89 13.07 -23.64
CA THR A 72 13.03 11.67 -24.08
C THR A 72 11.94 11.18 -25.04
N GLY A 73 10.93 12.01 -25.32
CA GLY A 73 9.80 11.65 -26.19
C GLY A 73 10.24 11.44 -27.65
N PRO A 74 9.62 10.51 -28.40
CA PRO A 74 10.01 10.24 -29.79
C PRO A 74 9.88 11.47 -30.69
N MET A 75 8.92 12.35 -30.43
CA MET A 75 8.76 13.61 -31.14
C MET A 75 9.86 14.61 -30.78
N GLN A 76 10.21 14.74 -29.50
CA GLN A 76 11.25 15.63 -29.01
C GLN A 76 12.63 15.21 -29.52
N ILE A 77 12.93 13.92 -29.53
CA ILE A 77 14.17 13.38 -30.11
C ILE A 77 14.32 13.80 -31.59
N MET A 78 13.24 13.84 -32.37
CA MET A 78 13.32 14.33 -33.76
C MET A 78 13.72 15.81 -33.83
N ILE A 79 13.22 16.64 -32.93
CA ILE A 79 13.53 18.08 -32.87
C ILE A 79 14.97 18.30 -32.36
N GLU A 80 15.42 17.50 -31.40
CA GLU A 80 16.81 17.51 -30.93
C GLU A 80 17.79 17.12 -32.03
N CYS A 81 17.45 16.10 -32.83
CA CYS A 81 18.21 15.73 -34.03
C CYS A 81 18.27 16.90 -35.04
N ALA A 82 17.17 17.63 -35.23
CA ALA A 82 17.15 18.81 -36.10
C ALA A 82 18.03 19.95 -35.54
N ALA A 83 17.98 20.20 -34.23
CA ALA A 83 18.85 21.16 -33.55
C ALA A 83 20.33 20.79 -33.73
N LEU A 84 20.67 19.51 -33.56
CA LEU A 84 22.02 19.00 -33.73
C LEU A 84 22.51 19.17 -35.18
N LEU A 85 21.67 18.92 -36.17
CA LEU A 85 21.98 19.16 -37.59
C LEU A 85 22.28 20.65 -37.86
N CYS A 86 21.45 21.57 -37.34
CA CYS A 86 21.68 23.00 -37.47
C CYS A 86 23.01 23.44 -36.82
N PHE A 87 23.35 22.87 -35.66
CA PHE A 87 24.62 23.10 -34.98
C PHE A 87 25.82 22.66 -35.82
N LEU A 88 25.78 21.45 -36.41
CA LEU A 88 26.86 20.91 -37.25
C LEU A 88 27.09 21.75 -38.53
N ILE A 89 26.02 22.28 -39.11
CA ILE A 89 26.07 23.16 -40.30
C ILE A 89 26.48 24.59 -39.92
N HIS A 90 26.69 24.89 -38.63
CA HIS A 90 27.00 26.22 -38.09
C HIS A 90 25.93 27.28 -38.42
N ASN A 91 24.67 26.85 -38.55
CA ASN A 91 23.53 27.76 -38.71
C ASN A 91 23.02 28.21 -37.33
N TRP A 92 23.72 29.19 -36.77
CA TRP A 92 23.44 29.74 -35.43
C TRP A 92 22.03 30.34 -35.28
N PRO A 93 21.47 31.08 -36.26
CA PRO A 93 20.10 31.60 -36.16
C PRO A 93 19.06 30.49 -35.94
N ASP A 94 19.06 29.47 -36.80
CA ASP A 94 18.06 28.40 -36.73
C ASP A 94 18.26 27.51 -35.49
N PHE A 95 19.51 27.20 -35.14
CA PHE A 95 19.83 26.49 -33.91
C PHE A 95 19.28 27.21 -32.67
N THR A 96 19.46 28.54 -32.61
CA THR A 96 18.98 29.34 -31.47
C THR A 96 17.46 29.30 -31.35
N ILE A 97 16.74 29.41 -32.48
CA ILE A 97 15.27 29.34 -32.50
C ILE A 97 14.79 27.96 -32.01
N ILE A 98 15.38 26.87 -32.51
CA ILE A 98 14.99 25.51 -32.11
C ILE A 98 15.31 25.27 -30.63
N MET A 99 16.46 25.73 -30.13
CA MET A 99 16.82 25.61 -28.71
C MET A 99 15.85 26.36 -27.80
N VAL A 100 15.45 27.58 -28.16
CA VAL A 100 14.44 28.35 -27.40
C VAL A 100 13.10 27.62 -27.41
N LEU A 101 12.70 27.06 -28.54
CA LEU A 101 11.46 26.27 -28.65
C LEU A 101 11.50 25.02 -27.76
N LEU A 102 12.60 24.26 -27.79
CA LEU A 102 12.81 23.08 -26.95
C LEU A 102 12.75 23.42 -25.46
N LEU A 103 13.46 24.47 -25.03
CA LEU A 103 13.45 24.89 -23.63
C LEU A 103 12.05 25.36 -23.18
N THR A 104 11.36 26.13 -24.02
CA THR A 104 10.01 26.61 -23.72
C THR A 104 9.04 25.44 -23.58
N ASN A 105 9.05 24.50 -24.53
CA ASN A 105 8.21 23.29 -24.47
C ASN A 105 8.58 22.42 -23.25
N GLY A 106 9.88 22.24 -22.99
CA GLY A 106 10.41 21.57 -21.79
C GLY A 106 9.81 22.11 -20.50
N THR A 107 9.86 23.43 -20.33
CA THR A 107 9.32 24.10 -19.14
C THR A 107 7.80 24.03 -19.06
N LEU A 108 7.08 24.25 -20.17
CA LEU A 108 5.62 24.15 -20.20
C LEU A 108 5.16 22.74 -19.84
N GLY A 109 5.76 21.72 -20.46
CA GLY A 109 5.45 20.31 -20.16
C GLY A 109 5.72 19.96 -18.70
N PHE A 110 6.83 20.43 -18.12
CA PHE A 110 7.10 20.24 -16.69
C PHE A 110 6.04 20.90 -15.79
N PHE A 111 5.58 22.11 -16.11
CA PHE A 111 4.52 22.77 -15.34
C PHE A 111 3.17 22.07 -15.49
N GLU A 112 2.85 21.59 -16.70
CA GLU A 112 1.64 20.81 -16.97
C GLU A 112 1.64 19.50 -16.19
N GLU A 113 2.75 18.75 -16.23
CA GLU A 113 2.89 17.48 -15.51
C GLU A 113 2.82 17.67 -13.99
N LYS A 114 3.48 18.70 -13.47
CA LYS A 114 3.40 19.04 -12.04
C LYS A 114 1.98 19.43 -11.62
N SER A 115 1.25 20.18 -12.44
CA SER A 115 -0.13 20.58 -12.18
C SER A 115 -1.09 19.38 -12.23
N ALA A 116 -0.88 18.48 -13.21
CA ALA A 116 -1.62 17.23 -13.32
C ALA A 116 -1.41 16.36 -12.09
N GLN A 117 -0.16 16.17 -11.65
CA GLN A 117 0.15 15.40 -10.45
C GLN A 117 -0.47 16.02 -9.19
N ALA A 118 -0.41 17.34 -9.03
CA ALA A 118 -1.02 18.03 -7.90
C ALA A 118 -2.55 17.84 -7.85
N SER A 119 -3.21 17.79 -9.00
CA SER A 119 -4.65 17.55 -9.09
C SER A 119 -5.01 16.11 -8.68
N VAL A 120 -4.20 15.14 -9.08
CA VAL A 120 -4.34 13.74 -8.66
C VAL A 120 -4.12 13.60 -7.15
N ASP A 121 -3.08 14.22 -6.61
CA ASP A 121 -2.78 14.18 -5.17
C ASP A 121 -3.89 14.83 -4.34
N ALA A 122 -4.47 15.94 -4.79
CA ALA A 122 -5.60 16.59 -4.13
C ALA A 122 -6.86 15.72 -4.14
N LEU A 123 -7.12 14.99 -5.23
CA LEU A 123 -8.22 14.03 -5.30
C LEU A 123 -8.00 12.88 -4.31
N LYS A 124 -6.76 12.35 -4.21
CA LYS A 124 -6.40 11.32 -3.23
C LYS A 124 -6.63 11.81 -1.79
N ALA A 125 -6.20 13.02 -1.46
CA ALA A 125 -6.39 13.60 -0.12
C ALA A 125 -7.87 13.81 0.22
N GLY A 126 -8.71 14.17 -0.75
CA GLY A 126 -10.17 14.28 -0.55
C GLY A 126 -10.87 12.94 -0.29
N LEU A 127 -10.22 11.82 -0.62
CA LEU A 127 -10.72 10.45 -0.44
C LEU A 127 -10.18 9.76 0.81
N GLU A 128 -9.56 10.51 1.74
CA GLU A 128 -9.07 9.97 3.01
C GLU A 128 -10.19 9.26 3.78
N LYS A 129 -10.16 7.93 3.73
CA LYS A 129 -11.07 7.08 4.50
C LYS A 129 -10.67 7.15 5.97
N LYS A 130 -11.65 7.43 6.83
CA LYS A 130 -11.49 7.39 8.28
C LYS A 130 -12.19 6.18 8.86
N MET A 131 -11.66 5.69 9.97
CA MET A 131 -12.19 4.51 10.63
C MET A 131 -12.06 4.62 12.15
N PRO A 132 -13.03 4.12 12.94
CA PRO A 132 -12.91 4.10 14.39
C PRO A 132 -11.84 3.10 14.84
N VAL A 133 -10.85 3.61 15.56
CA VAL A 133 -9.73 2.86 16.12
C VAL A 133 -9.67 3.09 17.62
N LYS A 134 -9.40 2.03 18.38
CA LYS A 134 -9.31 2.09 19.84
C LYS A 134 -7.89 2.44 20.28
N ARG A 135 -7.71 3.66 20.80
CA ARG A 135 -6.46 4.14 21.40
C ARG A 135 -6.74 4.76 22.77
N ASN A 136 -5.83 4.56 23.73
CA ASN A 136 -6.00 5.02 25.12
C ASN A 136 -7.36 4.63 25.75
N GLY A 137 -7.91 3.46 25.40
CA GLY A 137 -9.22 2.98 25.88
C GLY A 137 -10.45 3.59 25.24
N LYS A 138 -10.32 4.52 24.28
CA LYS A 138 -11.43 5.20 23.60
C LYS A 138 -11.38 4.92 22.10
N PHE A 139 -12.54 4.93 21.46
CA PHE A 139 -12.64 4.86 20.00
C PHE A 139 -12.56 6.26 19.41
N ASP A 140 -11.52 6.52 18.64
CA ASP A 140 -11.32 7.76 17.90
C ASP A 140 -11.31 7.47 16.39
N SER A 141 -11.92 8.35 15.61
CA SER A 141 -11.95 8.21 14.15
C SER A 141 -10.68 8.80 13.56
N ILE A 142 -9.78 7.93 13.09
CA ILE A 142 -8.49 8.32 12.52
C ILE A 142 -8.42 7.98 11.02
N PRO A 143 -7.57 8.67 10.23
CA PRO A 143 -7.30 8.27 8.86
C PRO A 143 -6.73 6.85 8.79
N VAL A 144 -7.19 6.05 7.84
CA VAL A 144 -6.73 4.67 7.59
C VAL A 144 -5.21 4.59 7.37
N VAL A 145 -4.62 5.65 6.82
CA VAL A 145 -3.18 5.81 6.60
C VAL A 145 -2.36 5.78 7.90
N GLN A 146 -2.96 6.19 9.02
CA GLN A 146 -2.29 6.28 10.33
C GLN A 146 -2.46 5.01 11.18
N VAL A 147 -3.11 3.98 10.63
CA VAL A 147 -3.29 2.70 11.30
C VAL A 147 -1.94 1.99 11.42
N VAL A 148 -1.65 1.45 12.59
CA VAL A 148 -0.41 0.70 12.87
C VAL A 148 -0.70 -0.73 13.32
N PRO A 149 0.26 -1.66 13.17
CA PRO A 149 0.12 -3.00 13.74
C PRO A 149 -0.16 -2.96 15.24
N GLY A 150 -1.15 -3.72 15.69
CA GLY A 150 -1.63 -3.74 17.07
C GLY A 150 -2.80 -2.80 17.36
N ASP A 151 -3.16 -1.89 16.45
CA ASP A 151 -4.40 -1.11 16.58
C ASP A 151 -5.62 -2.03 16.61
N ILE A 152 -6.64 -1.66 17.40
CA ILE A 152 -7.94 -2.32 17.36
C ILE A 152 -8.90 -1.48 16.55
N LEU A 153 -9.38 -2.05 15.47
CA LEU A 153 -10.33 -1.45 14.55
C LEU A 153 -11.74 -1.92 14.88
N PHE A 154 -12.73 -1.04 14.74
CA PHE A 154 -14.14 -1.42 14.75
C PHE A 154 -14.69 -1.35 13.33
N MET A 155 -15.14 -2.48 12.80
CA MET A 155 -15.69 -2.63 11.44
C MET A 155 -17.15 -3.02 11.49
N ARG A 156 -17.91 -2.54 10.50
CA ARG A 156 -19.30 -2.95 10.25
C ARG A 156 -19.52 -3.29 8.78
N GLY A 157 -20.63 -3.96 8.51
CA GLY A 157 -21.06 -4.27 7.14
C GLY A 157 -21.06 -3.02 6.25
N GLY A 158 -20.36 -3.12 5.12
CA GLY A 158 -20.10 -2.04 4.17
C GLY A 158 -18.66 -1.50 4.21
N ASP A 159 -17.93 -1.73 5.31
CA ASP A 159 -16.57 -1.21 5.46
C ASP A 159 -15.55 -2.06 4.67
N ILE A 160 -14.51 -1.39 4.19
CA ILE A 160 -13.35 -2.02 3.56
C ILE A 160 -12.30 -2.25 4.64
N VAL A 161 -11.75 -3.47 4.68
CA VAL A 161 -10.68 -3.83 5.60
C VAL A 161 -9.41 -3.03 5.23
N PRO A 162 -8.90 -2.17 6.12
CA PRO A 162 -7.84 -1.20 5.77
C PRO A 162 -6.42 -1.77 5.73
N ALA A 163 -6.21 -2.91 6.38
CA ALA A 163 -4.92 -3.53 6.65
C ALA A 163 -5.16 -5.01 6.98
N ASP A 164 -4.14 -5.87 6.96
CA ASP A 164 -4.36 -7.28 7.30
C ASP A 164 -4.64 -7.40 8.80
N CYS A 165 -5.78 -8.00 9.18
CA CYS A 165 -6.26 -8.02 10.55
C CYS A 165 -6.60 -9.44 11.02
N TYR A 166 -6.71 -9.60 12.34
CA TYR A 166 -7.32 -10.76 12.99
C TYR A 166 -8.57 -10.34 13.74
N TRP A 167 -9.67 -11.03 13.49
CA TRP A 167 -10.92 -10.91 14.23
C TRP A 167 -10.68 -11.19 15.72
N LEU A 168 -11.22 -10.33 16.59
CA LEU A 168 -11.02 -10.35 18.04
C LEU A 168 -12.33 -10.64 18.79
N GLU A 169 -13.38 -9.85 18.51
CA GLU A 169 -14.70 -9.98 19.13
C GLU A 169 -15.81 -9.36 18.28
N GLY A 170 -17.06 -9.73 18.55
CA GLY A 170 -18.25 -9.22 17.86
C GLY A 170 -19.08 -10.34 17.23
N ASP A 171 -19.87 -9.98 16.25
CA ASP A 171 -20.67 -10.92 15.49
C ASP A 171 -19.82 -11.65 14.44
N PRO A 172 -20.23 -12.87 14.03
CA PRO A 172 -19.65 -13.52 12.86
C PRO A 172 -19.87 -12.66 11.62
N CYS A 173 -18.78 -12.30 10.96
CA CYS A 173 -18.79 -11.48 9.76
C CYS A 173 -18.75 -12.33 8.49
N GLN A 174 -19.25 -11.75 7.40
CA GLN A 174 -19.02 -12.24 6.04
C GLN A 174 -18.09 -11.28 5.31
N VAL A 175 -16.93 -11.77 4.87
CA VAL A 175 -15.89 -11.01 4.19
C VAL A 175 -15.85 -11.42 2.73
N ASP A 176 -15.96 -10.44 1.84
CA ASP A 176 -15.79 -10.63 0.39
C ASP A 176 -14.33 -10.41 0.03
N GLU A 177 -13.64 -11.50 -0.27
CA GLU A 177 -12.22 -11.54 -0.64
C GLU A 177 -12.03 -11.63 -2.16
N ALA A 178 -13.10 -11.44 -2.97
CA ALA A 178 -13.06 -11.61 -4.42
C ALA A 178 -12.00 -10.74 -5.11
N ALA A 179 -11.70 -9.58 -4.54
CA ALA A 179 -10.66 -8.68 -5.06
C ALA A 179 -9.24 -9.26 -4.93
N LEU A 180 -9.01 -10.17 -3.97
CA LEU A 180 -7.69 -10.74 -3.68
C LEU A 180 -7.56 -12.18 -4.18
N THR A 181 -8.58 -13.01 -3.94
CA THR A 181 -8.53 -14.45 -4.25
C THR A 181 -9.21 -14.80 -5.57
N GLY A 182 -10.04 -13.89 -6.11
CA GLY A 182 -10.90 -14.16 -7.26
C GLY A 182 -12.10 -15.07 -6.95
N GLU A 183 -12.28 -15.49 -5.70
CA GLU A 183 -13.42 -16.29 -5.29
C GLU A 183 -14.63 -15.42 -5.02
N SER A 184 -15.75 -15.71 -5.67
CA SER A 184 -16.96 -14.88 -5.59
C SER A 184 -17.81 -15.12 -4.34
N LEU A 185 -17.50 -16.12 -3.51
CA LEU A 185 -18.28 -16.47 -2.34
C LEU A 185 -17.70 -15.81 -1.09
N PRO A 186 -18.49 -15.02 -0.33
CA PRO A 186 -18.02 -14.44 0.92
C PRO A 186 -17.61 -15.50 1.93
N VAL A 187 -16.48 -15.26 2.58
CA VAL A 187 -15.90 -16.09 3.63
C VAL A 187 -16.48 -15.68 4.99
N LYS A 188 -16.81 -16.66 5.84
CA LYS A 188 -17.24 -16.39 7.22
C LYS A 188 -16.03 -16.27 8.14
N VAL A 189 -16.01 -15.23 8.97
CA VAL A 189 -14.99 -14.98 9.99
C VAL A 189 -15.68 -14.65 11.32
N PRO A 190 -15.38 -15.32 12.44
CA PRO A 190 -14.38 -16.37 12.60
C PRO A 190 -14.86 -17.73 12.07
N ARG A 191 -13.95 -18.53 11.50
CA ARG A 191 -14.14 -19.93 11.07
C ARG A 191 -13.17 -20.86 11.82
N LYS A 192 -13.30 -22.17 11.58
CA LYS A 192 -12.31 -23.14 12.08
C LYS A 192 -10.96 -22.87 11.41
N ASP A 193 -9.91 -23.02 12.20
CA ASP A 193 -8.54 -22.94 11.70
C ASP A 193 -8.28 -24.07 10.69
N ASP A 194 -7.60 -23.73 9.59
CA ASP A 194 -7.22 -24.69 8.57
C ASP A 194 -5.93 -25.42 8.97
N HIS A 195 -5.97 -26.75 8.85
CA HIS A 195 -4.80 -27.65 8.88
C HIS A 195 -3.75 -27.34 9.96
N GLY A 196 -4.18 -27.08 11.20
CA GLY A 196 -3.28 -26.86 12.34
C GLY A 196 -2.64 -25.47 12.42
N LYS A 197 -2.95 -24.56 11.49
CA LYS A 197 -2.48 -23.17 11.51
C LYS A 197 -3.38 -22.35 12.44
N GLN A 198 -2.95 -22.20 13.68
CA GLN A 198 -3.67 -21.40 14.69
C GLN A 198 -4.00 -20.00 14.17
N PHE A 199 -5.22 -19.53 14.44
CA PHE A 199 -5.74 -18.20 14.07
C PHE A 199 -6.02 -17.94 12.58
N SER A 200 -5.75 -18.90 11.69
CA SER A 200 -6.08 -18.78 10.25
C SER A 200 -7.58 -18.58 10.00
N GLY A 201 -8.44 -19.07 10.89
CA GLY A 201 -9.88 -18.86 10.81
C GLY A 201 -10.35 -17.47 11.25
N ARG A 202 -9.46 -16.64 11.82
CA ARG A 202 -9.78 -15.28 12.27
C ARG A 202 -9.20 -14.20 11.35
N GLN A 203 -8.46 -14.57 10.32
CA GLN A 203 -7.76 -13.62 9.47
C GLN A 203 -8.70 -12.89 8.51
N MET A 204 -8.42 -11.61 8.27
CA MET A 204 -9.11 -10.74 7.33
C MET A 204 -8.07 -9.97 6.53
N TRP A 205 -8.15 -10.01 5.20
CA TRP A 205 -7.16 -9.39 4.33
C TRP A 205 -7.49 -7.95 3.98
N SER A 206 -6.47 -7.10 3.87
CA SER A 206 -6.57 -5.74 3.34
C SER A 206 -7.31 -5.73 1.99
N GLY A 207 -8.13 -4.72 1.75
CA GLY A 207 -8.90 -4.55 0.52
C GLY A 207 -10.15 -5.43 0.40
N SER A 208 -10.36 -6.38 1.32
CA SER A 208 -11.60 -7.15 1.40
C SER A 208 -12.75 -6.31 1.92
N ILE A 209 -13.99 -6.68 1.59
CA ILE A 209 -15.19 -5.92 1.98
C ILE A 209 -15.99 -6.70 3.01
N LEU A 210 -16.28 -6.09 4.16
CA LEU A 210 -17.21 -6.68 5.13
C LEU A 210 -18.63 -6.56 4.58
N LYS A 211 -19.30 -7.67 4.25
CA LYS A 211 -20.69 -7.65 3.74
C LYS A 211 -21.72 -7.61 4.88
N VAL A 212 -21.47 -8.38 5.93
CA VAL A 212 -22.42 -8.59 7.04
C VAL A 212 -21.66 -8.69 8.35
N GLY A 213 -22.25 -8.20 9.44
CA GLY A 213 -21.75 -8.30 10.80
C GLY A 213 -21.05 -7.03 11.28
N GLU A 214 -20.77 -6.99 12.58
CA GLU A 214 -19.97 -5.95 13.23
C GLU A 214 -18.92 -6.63 14.11
N CYS A 215 -17.67 -6.21 14.02
CA CYS A 215 -16.59 -6.80 14.79
C CYS A 215 -15.49 -5.81 15.15
N GLN A 216 -14.75 -6.17 16.19
CA GLN A 216 -13.44 -5.62 16.48
C GLN A 216 -12.38 -6.56 15.94
N ALA A 217 -11.37 -5.99 15.30
CA ALA A 217 -10.23 -6.73 14.78
C ALA A 217 -8.93 -6.03 15.16
N VAL A 218 -7.87 -6.80 15.40
CA VAL A 218 -6.53 -6.26 15.64
C VAL A 218 -5.73 -6.28 14.34
N VAL A 219 -5.03 -5.18 14.07
CA VAL A 219 -4.18 -5.04 12.88
C VAL A 219 -2.92 -5.86 13.04
N SER A 220 -2.62 -6.71 12.07
CA SER A 220 -1.41 -7.52 12.02
C SER A 220 -0.31 -6.89 11.19
N HIS A 221 -0.63 -6.46 9.97
CA HIS A 221 0.32 -5.90 9.01
C HIS A 221 -0.28 -4.68 8.32
N THR A 222 0.57 -3.72 8.00
CA THR A 222 0.22 -2.45 7.36
C THR A 222 1.12 -2.19 6.16
N GLY A 223 0.63 -1.38 5.22
CA GLY A 223 1.36 -0.94 4.03
C GLY A 223 1.90 -2.09 3.18
N VAL A 224 3.19 -2.03 2.87
CA VAL A 224 3.91 -3.02 2.02
C VAL A 224 3.93 -4.44 2.57
N ASN A 225 3.72 -4.62 3.88
CA ASN A 225 3.74 -5.93 4.53
C ASN A 225 2.37 -6.62 4.53
N THR A 226 1.34 -5.99 3.94
CA THR A 226 0.04 -6.63 3.74
C THR A 226 0.08 -7.54 2.53
N MET A 227 -0.85 -8.49 2.42
CA MET A 227 -0.97 -9.35 1.23
C MET A 227 -1.08 -8.58 -0.08
N ILE A 228 -1.91 -7.52 -0.10
CA ILE A 228 -2.02 -6.63 -1.27
C ILE A 228 -0.72 -5.87 -1.49
N GLY A 229 -0.06 -5.42 -0.42
CA GLY A 229 1.22 -4.71 -0.50
C GLY A 229 2.34 -5.57 -1.09
N GLU A 230 2.47 -6.82 -0.63
CA GLU A 230 3.45 -7.78 -1.15
C GLU A 230 3.16 -8.16 -2.60
N ALA A 231 1.88 -8.37 -2.96
CA ALA A 231 1.48 -8.62 -4.33
C ALA A 231 1.80 -7.41 -5.25
N ALA A 232 1.52 -6.19 -4.78
CA ALA A 232 1.85 -4.97 -5.51
C ALA A 232 3.37 -4.81 -5.71
N LYS A 233 4.16 -5.09 -4.66
CA LYS A 233 5.63 -5.08 -4.72
C LYS A 233 6.16 -6.11 -5.71
N ALA A 234 5.66 -7.34 -5.68
CA ALA A 234 6.07 -8.39 -6.62
C ALA A 234 5.77 -8.03 -8.08
N ILE A 235 4.62 -7.38 -8.35
CA ILE A 235 4.28 -6.89 -9.69
C ILE A 235 5.22 -5.75 -10.12
N GLN A 236 5.56 -4.84 -9.21
CA GLN A 236 6.48 -3.75 -9.49
C GLN A 236 7.89 -4.25 -9.80
N ASP A 237 8.39 -5.20 -9.00
CA ASP A 237 9.70 -5.85 -9.20
C ASP A 237 9.72 -6.61 -10.55
N ALA A 238 8.65 -7.36 -10.86
CA ALA A 238 8.53 -8.10 -12.13
C ALA A 238 8.38 -7.20 -13.37
N SER A 239 7.84 -5.98 -13.20
CA SER A 239 7.70 -5.00 -14.28
C SER A 239 9.02 -4.30 -14.65
N GLY A 240 10.13 -4.65 -14.00
CA GLY A 240 11.47 -4.18 -14.37
C GLY A 240 11.71 -2.69 -14.12
N LYS A 241 10.91 -2.04 -13.26
CA LYS A 241 11.28 -0.74 -12.66
C LYS A 241 12.27 -1.00 -11.53
N ASP A 242 13.46 -1.43 -11.91
CA ASP A 242 14.59 -1.70 -11.04
C ASP A 242 15.28 -0.36 -10.69
N ASP A 243 14.61 0.50 -9.91
CA ASP A 243 15.21 1.70 -9.33
C ASP A 243 15.53 1.42 -7.85
N GLY A 244 16.45 0.48 -7.61
CA GLY A 244 17.32 0.41 -6.42
C GLY A 244 16.66 0.59 -5.05
N PHE A 245 15.99 -0.46 -4.54
CA PHE A 245 15.56 -0.57 -3.14
C PHE A 245 16.79 -0.68 -2.22
N VAL A 246 17.36 0.46 -1.82
CA VAL A 246 18.41 0.48 -0.79
C VAL A 246 17.72 0.37 0.57
N ARG A 247 17.96 -0.80 1.17
CA ARG A 247 17.69 -1.25 2.55
C ARG A 247 17.43 -0.18 3.61
#